data_AF-A4L361-F1
#
_entry.id   AF-A4L361-F1
#
_cell.length_a   1.000
_cell.length_b   1.000
_cell.length_c   1.000
_cell.angle_alpha   90.00
_cell.angle_beta   90.00
_cell.angle_gamma   90.00
#
_symmetry.space_group_name_H-M   'P 1'
#
loop_
_entity.id
_entity.type
_entity.pdbx_description
1 polymer ?
#
loop_
_entity_poly.entity_id
_entity_poly.type
_entity_poly.pdbx_seq_one_letter_code
_entity_poly.pdbx_strand_id
1 'polypeptide(L)'
;AQGRYDNDDARQPPAAGVFKNRARLITDENGYYEYETIKPGHYQIGPNAWRPAHIHYLVQAKGYRRLVTQLYFKGGKHNDTDDFIKPSLIIEPRPVKVNDQSYDAGTF
;
A
#
# COMPACT_ATOMS: atom_id res chain seq x y z
N ALA A 1 -1.38 3.57 -10.37
CA ALA A 1 -0.09 4.29 -10.22
C ALA A 1 -0.23 5.83 -10.18
N GLN A 2 -1.41 6.43 -10.42
CA GLN A 2 -1.57 7.89 -10.50
C GLN A 2 -1.86 8.59 -9.15
N GLY A 3 -1.68 7.90 -8.01
CA GLY A 3 -1.99 8.48 -6.69
C GLY A 3 -3.48 8.73 -6.46
N ARG A 4 -4.34 7.85 -6.97
CA ARG A 4 -5.81 7.94 -6.82
C ARG A 4 -6.38 6.69 -6.18
N TYR A 5 -7.34 6.86 -5.28
CA TYR A 5 -8.24 5.79 -4.83
C TYR A 5 -9.50 5.78 -5.69
N ASP A 6 -10.14 4.61 -5.76
CA ASP A 6 -11.38 4.40 -6.50
C ASP A 6 -12.56 5.24 -6.01
N ASN A 7 -12.49 5.77 -4.80
CA ASN A 7 -13.52 6.61 -4.19
C ASN A 7 -13.13 8.09 -4.07
N ASP A 8 -12.07 8.55 -4.75
CA ASP A 8 -11.64 9.96 -4.69
C ASP A 8 -12.61 10.93 -5.36
N ASP A 9 -13.37 10.46 -6.35
CA ASP A 9 -14.43 11.25 -7.00
C ASP A 9 -15.80 10.82 -6.51
N ALA A 10 -16.38 11.61 -5.60
CA ALA A 10 -17.72 11.36 -5.08
C ALA A 10 -18.83 11.45 -6.14
N ARG A 11 -18.57 12.06 -7.30
CA ARG A 11 -19.52 12.13 -8.44
C ARG A 11 -19.44 10.90 -9.34
N GLN A 12 -18.37 10.13 -9.24
CA GLN A 12 -18.15 8.90 -10.01
C GLN A 12 -17.72 7.76 -9.06
N PRO A 13 -18.58 7.36 -8.11
CA PRO A 13 -18.24 6.27 -7.21
C PRO A 13 -18.10 4.95 -7.97
N PRO A 14 -17.30 4.00 -7.46
CA PRO A 14 -17.22 2.68 -8.05
C PRO A 14 -18.58 1.98 -7.95
N ALA A 15 -18.89 1.13 -8.93
CA ALA A 15 -20.10 0.31 -8.89
C ALA A 15 -20.11 -0.61 -7.65
N ALA A 16 -21.31 -0.97 -7.18
CA ALA A 16 -21.46 -1.85 -6.02
C ALA A 16 -20.68 -3.16 -6.22
N GLY A 17 -19.88 -3.55 -5.21
CA GLY A 17 -19.04 -4.75 -5.26
C GLY A 17 -17.74 -4.61 -6.06
N VAL A 18 -17.47 -3.44 -6.67
CA VAL A 18 -16.21 -3.18 -7.37
C VAL A 18 -15.25 -2.44 -6.44
N PHE A 19 -14.08 -3.04 -6.22
CA PHE A 19 -13.03 -2.47 -5.38
C PHE A 19 -11.71 -2.50 -6.15
N LYS A 20 -11.16 -1.33 -6.50
CA LYS A 20 -9.88 -1.28 -7.26
C LYS A 20 -8.72 -1.09 -6.29
N ASN A 21 -7.71 -1.96 -6.39
CA ASN A 21 -6.53 -1.94 -5.52
C ASN A 21 -6.87 -2.03 -4.03
N ARG A 22 -7.91 -2.80 -3.69
CA ARG A 22 -8.33 -3.10 -2.32
C ARG A 22 -8.56 -4.60 -2.23
N ALA A 23 -8.07 -5.20 -1.15
CA ALA A 23 -8.29 -6.61 -0.86
C ALA A 23 -8.53 -6.80 0.64
N ARG A 24 -9.27 -7.86 0.97
CA ARG A 24 -9.31 -8.42 2.31
C ARG A 24 -8.76 -9.83 2.22
N LEU A 25 -7.67 -10.08 2.91
CA LEU A 25 -6.97 -11.36 2.91
C LEU A 25 -7.09 -11.98 4.30
N ILE A 26 -7.11 -13.30 4.34
CA ILE A 26 -6.95 -14.09 5.56
C ILE A 26 -5.59 -14.75 5.46
N THR A 27 -4.85 -14.76 6.57
CA THR A 27 -3.55 -15.41 6.62
C THR A 27 -3.71 -16.92 6.50
N ASP A 28 -2.70 -17.59 5.95
CA ASP A 28 -2.64 -19.05 5.92
C ASP A 28 -2.42 -19.65 7.33
N GLU A 29 -2.31 -20.98 7.40
CA GLU A 29 -2.08 -21.73 8.64
C GLU A 29 -0.76 -21.38 9.35
N ASN A 30 0.20 -20.80 8.64
CA ASN A 30 1.50 -20.38 9.15
C ASN A 30 1.54 -18.87 9.47
N GLY A 31 0.44 -18.15 9.22
CA GLY A 31 0.33 -16.71 9.47
C GLY A 31 0.80 -15.81 8.32
N TYR A 32 1.07 -16.35 7.13
CA TYR A 32 1.48 -15.56 5.97
C TYR A 32 0.29 -15.05 5.15
N TYR A 33 0.49 -13.94 4.44
CA TYR A 33 -0.37 -13.48 3.36
C TYR A 33 0.51 -12.99 2.21
N GLU A 34 -0.04 -13.04 1.01
CA GLU A 34 0.60 -12.55 -0.20
C GLU A 34 -0.44 -11.85 -1.07
N TYR A 35 -0.01 -10.83 -1.81
CA TYR A 35 -0.80 -10.21 -2.86
C TYR A 35 0.11 -9.66 -3.95
N GLU A 36 -0.34 -9.76 -5.19
CA GLU A 36 0.25 -9.05 -6.32
C GLU A 36 -0.50 -7.74 -6.55
N THR A 37 0.23 -6.65 -6.76
CA THR A 37 -0.36 -5.36 -7.09
C THR A 37 0.60 -4.50 -7.90
N ILE A 38 0.14 -3.32 -8.30
CA ILE A 38 0.97 -2.29 -8.93
C ILE A 38 1.58 -1.38 -7.86
N LYS A 39 2.78 -0.85 -8.13
CA LYS A 39 3.34 0.21 -7.29
C LYS A 39 2.40 1.43 -7.26
N PRO A 40 1.99 1.92 -6.08
CA PRO A 40 1.11 3.08 -5.98
C PRO A 40 1.85 4.37 -6.37
N GLY A 41 1.09 5.41 -6.68
CA GLY A 41 1.64 6.76 -6.85
C GLY A 41 1.66 7.52 -5.53
N HIS A 42 2.48 8.56 -5.46
CA HIS A 42 2.33 9.61 -4.45
C HIS A 42 1.06 10.42 -4.75
N TYR A 43 0.42 11.01 -3.73
CA TYR A 43 -0.81 11.79 -3.90
C TYR A 43 -0.77 13.12 -3.18
N GLN A 44 -1.53 14.08 -3.71
CA GLN A 44 -1.57 15.44 -3.22
C GLN A 44 -2.62 15.57 -2.11
N ILE A 45 -2.24 16.19 -1.00
CA ILE A 45 -3.14 16.49 0.15
C ILE A 45 -3.37 17.99 0.37
N GLY A 46 -2.74 18.83 -0.45
CA GLY A 46 -2.91 20.27 -0.43
C GLY A 46 -2.11 20.93 -1.55
N PRO A 47 -2.23 22.26 -1.75
CA PRO A 47 -1.63 22.96 -2.89
C PRO A 47 -0.14 22.66 -3.11
N ASN A 48 0.63 22.50 -2.03
CA ASN A 48 2.06 22.17 -2.07
C ASN A 48 2.43 20.99 -1.15
N ALA A 49 1.45 20.13 -0.81
CA ALA A 49 1.64 19.05 0.14
C ALA A 49 1.33 17.70 -0.50
N TRP A 50 2.24 16.75 -0.34
CA TRP A 50 2.19 15.44 -0.98
C TRP A 50 2.49 14.36 0.04
N ARG A 51 1.81 13.23 -0.10
CA ARG A 51 2.13 12.00 0.61
C ARG A 51 2.91 11.08 -0.34
N PRO A 52 4.00 10.44 0.11
CA PRO A 52 4.77 9.51 -0.70
C PRO A 52 3.91 8.30 -1.07
N ALA A 53 4.36 7.51 -2.05
CA ALA A 53 3.70 6.26 -2.40
C ALA A 53 3.67 5.30 -1.18
N HIS A 54 2.50 4.77 -0.84
CA HIS A 54 2.34 3.85 0.28
C HIS A 54 1.20 2.84 0.10
N ILE A 55 1.24 1.76 0.89
CA ILE A 55 0.19 0.75 0.99
C ILE A 55 -0.40 0.79 2.40
N HIS A 56 -1.71 0.89 2.52
CA HIS A 56 -2.39 0.88 3.82
C HIS A 56 -2.66 -0.54 4.32
N TYR A 57 -2.57 -0.68 5.65
CA TYR A 57 -2.89 -1.90 6.37
C TYR A 57 -3.87 -1.64 7.49
N LEU A 58 -4.87 -2.51 7.58
CA LEU A 58 -5.68 -2.71 8.75
C LEU A 58 -5.62 -4.21 9.07
N VAL A 59 -4.98 -4.56 10.18
CA VAL A 59 -4.78 -5.95 10.61
C VAL A 59 -5.54 -6.19 11.90
N GLN A 60 -6.30 -7.29 11.95
CA GLN A 60 -7.10 -7.70 13.08
C GLN A 60 -6.98 -9.20 13.32
N ALA A 61 -6.82 -9.58 14.59
CA ALA A 61 -6.87 -10.96 15.05
C ALA A 61 -7.55 -11.02 16.43
N LYS A 62 -8.26 -12.11 16.72
CA LYS A 62 -8.92 -12.29 18.03
C LYS A 62 -7.86 -12.27 19.15
N GLY A 63 -8.10 -11.48 20.20
CA GLY A 63 -7.18 -11.35 21.32
C GLY A 63 -6.04 -10.34 21.12
N TYR A 64 -5.93 -9.73 19.93
CA TYR A 64 -4.92 -8.72 19.63
C TYR A 64 -5.56 -7.35 19.42
N ARG A 65 -4.79 -6.29 19.72
CA ARG A 65 -5.17 -4.93 19.35
C ARG A 65 -5.14 -4.79 17.82
N ARG A 66 -6.16 -4.18 17.24
CA ARG A 66 -6.18 -3.79 15.83
C ARG A 66 -4.98 -2.89 15.50
N LEU A 67 -4.24 -3.25 14.47
CA LEU A 67 -3.16 -2.43 13.91
C LEU A 67 -3.70 -1.67 12.69
N VAL A 68 -3.49 -0.36 12.66
CA VAL A 68 -3.65 0.47 11.46
C VAL A 68 -2.28 1.07 11.17
N THR A 69 -1.75 0.77 9.99
CA THR A 69 -0.40 1.21 9.59
C THR A 69 -0.33 1.39 8.08
N GLN A 70 0.83 1.79 7.59
CA GLN A 70 1.13 1.88 6.18
C GLN A 70 2.61 1.61 5.92
N LEU A 71 2.91 1.10 4.73
CA LEU A 71 4.27 0.84 4.28
C LEU A 71 4.66 1.82 3.20
N TYR A 72 5.92 2.21 3.19
CA TYR A 72 6.53 3.15 2.25
C TYR A 72 7.66 2.48 1.50
N PHE A 73 8.08 3.05 0.37
CA PHE A 73 9.15 2.48 -0.44
C PHE A 73 10.45 3.24 -0.22
N LYS A 74 11.57 2.52 -0.10
CA LYS A 74 12.91 3.13 -0.01
C LYS A 74 13.17 4.04 -1.21
N GLY A 75 13.72 5.23 -0.95
CA GLY A 75 13.95 6.26 -1.97
C GLY A 75 12.67 6.87 -2.57
N GLY A 76 11.52 6.65 -1.93
CA GLY A 76 10.24 7.20 -2.37
C GLY A 76 10.25 8.74 -2.39
N LYS A 77 9.69 9.32 -3.45
CA LYS A 77 9.49 10.76 -3.56
C LYS A 77 8.59 11.24 -2.42
N HIS A 78 8.97 12.35 -1.76
CA HIS A 78 8.29 12.94 -0.59
C HIS A 78 8.48 12.16 0.73
N ASN A 79 9.36 11.15 0.77
CA ASN A 79 9.61 10.45 2.03
C ASN A 79 10.23 11.35 3.11
N ASP A 80 11.07 12.29 2.69
CA ASP A 80 11.82 13.23 3.52
C ASP A 80 10.98 14.39 4.05
N THR A 81 9.89 14.72 3.35
CA THR A 81 8.99 15.83 3.70
C THR A 81 7.76 15.41 4.48
N ASP A 82 7.67 14.14 4.87
CA ASP A 82 6.46 13.57 5.43
C ASP A 82 6.62 13.09 6.87
N ASP A 83 6.02 13.85 7.79
CA ASP A 83 6.11 13.64 9.23
C ASP A 83 5.49 12.31 9.72
N PHE A 84 4.69 11.62 8.89
CA PHE A 84 4.07 10.35 9.25
C PHE A 84 4.96 9.14 8.96
N ILE A 85 6.13 9.32 8.34
CA ILE A 85 7.04 8.23 8.07
C ILE A 85 7.82 7.84 9.32
N LYS A 86 7.91 6.53 9.55
CA LYS A 86 8.87 5.92 10.48
C LYS A 86 9.83 5.06 9.68
N PRO A 87 11.15 5.07 9.97
CA PRO A 87 12.11 4.24 9.25
C PRO A 87 11.73 2.75 9.21
N SER A 88 11.12 2.23 10.29
CA SER A 88 10.66 0.84 10.39
C SER A 88 9.49 0.48 9.45
N LEU A 89 8.89 1.45 8.77
CA LEU A 89 7.79 1.25 7.83
C LEU A 89 8.25 1.38 6.37
N ILE A 90 9.54 1.57 6.12
CA ILE A 90 10.11 1.68 4.78
C ILE A 90 10.56 0.29 4.33
N ILE A 91 9.89 -0.25 3.32
CA ILE A 91 10.25 -1.49 2.65
C ILE A 91 11.21 -1.23 1.49
N GLU A 92 12.05 -2.21 1.18
CA GLU A 92 12.95 -2.22 0.03
C GLU A 92 12.65 -3.44 -0.83
N PRO A 93 11.63 -3.37 -1.71
CA PRO A 93 11.36 -4.42 -2.66
C PRO A 93 12.58 -4.66 -3.55
N ARG A 94 12.82 -5.93 -3.90
CA ARG A 94 13.93 -6.35 -4.75
C ARG A 94 13.39 -6.95 -6.04
N PRO A 95 14.06 -6.71 -7.17
CA PRO A 95 13.70 -7.36 -8.42
C PRO A 95 13.77 -8.88 -8.28
N VAL A 96 12.71 -9.57 -8.69
CA VAL A 96 12.64 -11.02 -8.79
C VAL A 96 12.07 -11.42 -10.16
N LYS A 97 12.41 -12.62 -10.61
CA LYS A 97 11.84 -13.21 -11.83
C LYS A 97 10.97 -14.41 -11.46
N VAL A 98 9.74 -14.41 -11.96
CA VAL A 98 8.79 -15.52 -11.80
C VAL A 98 8.19 -15.79 -13.17
N ASN A 99 8.35 -17.01 -13.70
CA ASN A 99 7.82 -17.42 -15.02
C ASN A 99 8.10 -16.40 -16.15
N ASP A 100 9.36 -15.97 -16.27
CA ASP A 100 9.84 -14.96 -17.23
C ASP A 100 9.29 -13.53 -17.07
N GLN A 101 8.44 -13.30 -16.06
CA GLN A 101 7.97 -11.97 -15.67
C GLN A 101 8.84 -11.38 -14.56
N SER A 102 8.98 -10.05 -14.57
CA SER A 102 9.78 -9.32 -13.57
C SER A 102 8.87 -8.61 -12.58
N TYR A 103 9.16 -8.78 -11.29
CA TYR A 103 8.41 -8.20 -10.19
C TYR A 103 9.37 -7.51 -9.22
N ASP A 104 8.85 -6.52 -8.48
CA ASP A 104 9.50 -6.01 -7.28
C ASP A 104 8.87 -6.69 -6.06
N ALA A 105 9.57 -7.66 -5.46
CA ALA A 105 9.07 -8.41 -4.32
C ALA A 105 9.61 -7.84 -2.99
N GLY A 106 8.73 -7.67 -2.01
CA GLY A 106 9.10 -7.22 -0.66
C GLY A 106 8.36 -8.02 0.40
N THR A 107 9.00 -8.20 1.56
CA THR A 107 8.40 -8.81 2.75
C THR A 107 8.42 -7.77 3.87
N PHE A 108 7.38 -7.75 4.69
CA PHE A 108 7.23 -6.83 5.82
C PHE A 108 6.41 -7.47 6.93
#